data_AF-A0A8I1P481-F1
#
_entry.id   AF-A0A8I1P481-F1
#
_cell.length_a   1.000
_cell.length_b   1.000
_cell.length_c   1.000
_cell.angle_alpha   90.00
_cell.angle_beta   90.00
_cell.angle_gamma   90.00
#
_symmetry.space_group_name_H-M   'P 1'
#
loop_
_entity.id
_entity.type
_entity.pdbx_description
1 polymer ?
#
loop_
_entity_poly.entity_id
_entity_poly.type
_entity_poly.pdbx_seq_one_letter_code
_entity_poly.pdbx_strand_id
1 'polypeptide(L)'
;FGQVSIESKRLAYADTQDVFIDRALGWIARRRGPATSKLETNFDEITEELRRLWPFINELRSGYTGAPSSVRGGVNFMFELFPTLARSESAIDSIVEVLEIGRRFRILGNFGLCFHKHGRLFPFSELSSGEQHILSTVTKIVANIGGSTAVFIDEPEVSLHPAWQARYVPSLLTTLEDNPHTHVVIATHSHFLVSDLHPKNGSLTIAKSGKTPSFAAYDGEVFGRSPDNILYRVFGMGSAGNRYVEHDLKLALQMISGTGELNEQALREIYERLLPLAAPDNLALAEILSSIATYLENRGNAQN
;
A
#
# COMPACT_ATOMS: atom_id res chain seq x y z
N PHE A 1 -15.64 -10.16 6.19
CA PHE A 1 -17.07 -10.13 5.82
C PHE A 1 -17.17 -9.65 4.38
N GLY A 2 -18.22 -10.04 3.66
CA GLY A 2 -18.52 -9.50 2.34
C GLY A 2 -19.86 -8.77 2.35
N GLN A 3 -20.08 -8.00 1.31
CA GLN A 3 -21.39 -7.48 0.95
C GLN A 3 -21.67 -7.74 -0.53
N VAL A 4 -22.95 -7.99 -0.85
CA VAL A 4 -23.42 -8.18 -2.22
C VAL A 4 -24.82 -7.59 -2.36
N SER A 5 -25.03 -6.77 -3.39
CA SER A 5 -26.36 -6.26 -3.70
C SER A 5 -27.09 -7.14 -4.69
N ILE A 6 -28.35 -7.48 -4.42
CA ILE A 6 -29.28 -8.03 -5.40
C ILE A 6 -30.08 -6.88 -5.99
N GLU A 7 -30.01 -6.73 -7.31
CA GLU A 7 -30.54 -5.57 -8.07
C GLU A 7 -32.07 -5.45 -8.06
N SER A 8 -32.78 -6.51 -7.65
CA SER A 8 -34.24 -6.53 -7.56
C SER A 8 -34.73 -7.14 -6.26
N LYS A 9 -35.59 -6.42 -5.55
CA LYS A 9 -36.33 -6.95 -4.38
C LYS A 9 -37.11 -8.23 -4.71
N ARG A 10 -37.67 -8.33 -5.93
CA ARG A 10 -38.42 -9.52 -6.36
C ARG A 10 -37.50 -10.75 -6.50
N LEU A 11 -36.25 -10.56 -6.90
CA LEU A 11 -35.26 -11.65 -6.97
C LEU A 11 -34.74 -12.00 -5.58
N ALA A 12 -34.46 -10.99 -4.76
CA ALA A 12 -33.93 -11.15 -3.40
C ALA A 12 -34.88 -11.92 -2.46
N TYR A 13 -36.19 -11.72 -2.63
CA TYR A 13 -37.23 -12.34 -1.81
C TYR A 13 -38.09 -13.30 -2.63
N ALA A 14 -37.48 -14.10 -3.51
CA ALA A 14 -38.16 -15.25 -4.09
C ALA A 14 -38.27 -16.36 -3.04
N ASP A 15 -39.43 -17.00 -2.92
CA ASP A 15 -39.68 -18.00 -1.87
C ASP A 15 -39.17 -19.39 -2.24
N THR A 16 -39.20 -19.73 -3.54
CA THR A 16 -38.76 -21.02 -4.08
C THR A 16 -37.82 -20.82 -5.26
N GLN A 17 -37.08 -21.88 -5.61
CA GLN A 17 -36.18 -21.90 -6.77
C GLN A 17 -36.92 -21.58 -8.07
N ASP A 18 -38.10 -22.17 -8.29
CA ASP A 18 -38.88 -21.94 -9.52
C ASP A 18 -39.36 -20.49 -9.63
N VAL A 19 -39.80 -19.90 -8.51
CA VAL A 19 -40.20 -18.49 -8.45
C VAL A 19 -39.01 -17.57 -8.73
N PHE A 20 -37.82 -17.93 -8.24
CA PHE A 20 -36.60 -17.17 -8.53
C PHE A 20 -36.25 -17.22 -10.02
N ILE A 21 -36.25 -18.42 -10.62
CA ILE A 21 -35.91 -18.62 -12.04
C ILE A 21 -36.86 -17.84 -12.94
N ASP A 22 -38.18 -17.96 -12.72
CA ASP A 22 -39.20 -17.21 -13.49
C ASP A 22 -38.95 -15.69 -13.43
N ARG A 23 -38.76 -15.15 -12.22
CA ARG A 23 -38.48 -13.73 -12.02
C ARG A 23 -37.16 -13.30 -12.65
N ALA A 24 -36.13 -14.15 -12.61
CA ALA A 24 -34.81 -13.90 -13.16
C ALA A 24 -34.82 -13.89 -14.69
N LEU A 25 -35.53 -14.83 -15.32
CA LEU A 25 -35.75 -14.84 -16.77
C LEU A 25 -36.46 -13.57 -17.23
N GLY A 26 -37.53 -13.17 -16.54
CA GLY A 26 -38.23 -11.91 -16.83
C GLY A 26 -37.40 -10.65 -16.55
N TRP A 27 -36.42 -10.72 -15.63
CA TRP A 27 -35.44 -9.66 -15.40
C TRP A 27 -34.42 -9.56 -16.55
N ILE A 28 -33.86 -10.69 -16.97
CA ILE A 28 -32.88 -10.77 -18.06
C ILE A 28 -33.51 -10.28 -19.37
N ALA A 29 -34.74 -10.70 -19.67
CA ALA A 29 -35.48 -10.29 -20.86
C ALA A 29 -35.67 -8.76 -20.94
N ARG A 30 -35.97 -8.10 -19.81
CA ARG A 30 -36.17 -6.65 -19.76
C ARG A 30 -34.89 -5.83 -19.92
N ARG A 31 -33.72 -6.35 -19.53
CA ARG A 31 -32.44 -5.61 -19.53
C ARG A 31 -31.59 -5.80 -20.81
N ARG A 32 -31.87 -6.78 -21.67
CA ARG A 32 -31.07 -7.06 -22.89
C ARG A 32 -31.51 -6.31 -24.16
N GLY A 33 -32.60 -5.55 -24.13
CA GLY A 33 -33.09 -4.79 -25.29
C GLY A 33 -33.57 -5.70 -26.45
N PRO A 34 -33.82 -5.16 -27.67
CA PRO A 34 -34.48 -5.85 -28.79
C PRO A 34 -33.72 -7.04 -29.42
N ALA A 35 -32.54 -7.40 -28.92
CA ALA A 35 -31.75 -8.55 -29.38
C ALA A 35 -32.21 -9.85 -28.71
N THR A 36 -33.50 -10.14 -28.79
CA THR A 36 -34.21 -11.24 -28.12
C THR A 36 -33.94 -12.62 -28.75
N SER A 37 -33.31 -12.69 -29.92
CA SER A 37 -33.16 -13.93 -30.70
C SER A 37 -32.20 -14.98 -30.11
N LYS A 38 -31.30 -14.61 -29.19
CA LYS A 38 -30.38 -15.57 -28.54
C LYS A 38 -30.95 -16.23 -27.28
N LEU A 39 -32.07 -15.75 -26.74
CA LEU A 39 -32.67 -16.28 -25.50
C LEU A 39 -33.43 -17.58 -25.77
N GLU A 40 -34.05 -17.70 -26.95
CA GLU A 40 -34.70 -18.93 -27.42
C GLU A 40 -33.68 -20.05 -27.71
N THR A 41 -32.44 -19.70 -28.07
CA THR A 41 -31.40 -20.69 -28.43
C THR A 41 -30.70 -21.32 -27.22
N ASN A 42 -30.68 -20.65 -26.06
CA ASN A 42 -29.93 -21.09 -24.85
C ASN A 42 -30.80 -21.06 -23.57
N PHE A 43 -32.12 -21.21 -23.69
CA PHE A 43 -33.04 -21.12 -22.54
C PHE A 43 -32.73 -22.15 -21.43
N ASP A 44 -32.46 -23.39 -21.82
CA ASP A 44 -32.14 -24.47 -20.89
C ASP A 44 -30.81 -24.22 -20.17
N GLU A 45 -29.80 -23.74 -20.89
CA GLU A 45 -28.49 -23.39 -20.32
C GLU A 45 -28.60 -22.25 -19.30
N ILE A 46 -29.34 -21.18 -19.62
CA ILE A 46 -29.57 -20.06 -18.70
C ILE A 46 -30.33 -20.55 -17.46
N THR A 47 -31.34 -21.39 -17.65
CA THR A 47 -32.11 -21.98 -16.55
C THR A 47 -31.21 -22.78 -15.61
N GLU A 48 -30.31 -23.62 -16.14
CA GLU A 48 -29.37 -24.40 -15.33
C GLU A 48 -28.37 -23.50 -14.57
N GLU A 49 -27.86 -22.44 -15.18
CA GLU A 49 -27.00 -21.48 -14.47
C GLU A 49 -27.76 -20.75 -13.35
N LEU A 50 -29.02 -20.38 -13.58
CA LEU A 50 -29.88 -19.80 -12.54
C LEU A 50 -30.18 -20.79 -11.40
N ARG A 51 -30.31 -22.10 -11.71
CA ARG A 51 -30.43 -23.15 -10.69
C ARG A 51 -29.18 -23.21 -9.81
N ARG A 52 -27.98 -23.07 -10.38
CA ARG A 52 -26.71 -23.02 -9.63
C ARG A 52 -26.57 -21.77 -8.77
N LEU A 53 -27.13 -20.65 -9.21
CA LEU A 53 -27.13 -19.39 -8.45
C LEU A 53 -28.09 -19.42 -7.25
N TRP A 54 -29.19 -20.17 -7.32
CA TRP A 54 -30.23 -20.17 -6.29
C TRP A 54 -29.74 -20.54 -4.87
N PRO A 55 -28.94 -21.60 -4.65
CA PRO A 55 -28.41 -21.93 -3.33
C PRO A 55 -27.70 -20.75 -2.66
N PHE A 56 -26.89 -20.00 -3.40
CA PHE A 56 -26.21 -18.81 -2.90
C PHE A 56 -27.19 -17.70 -2.51
N ILE A 57 -28.20 -17.42 -3.33
CA ILE A 57 -29.25 -16.43 -3.00
C ILE A 57 -30.01 -16.84 -1.74
N ASN A 58 -30.31 -18.14 -1.59
CA ASN A 58 -30.99 -18.65 -0.42
C ASN A 58 -30.10 -18.58 0.83
N GLU A 59 -28.81 -18.89 0.70
CA GLU A 59 -27.85 -18.81 1.79
C GLU A 59 -27.61 -17.36 2.25
N LEU A 60 -27.57 -16.39 1.32
CA LEU A 60 -27.54 -14.97 1.68
C LEU A 60 -28.74 -14.55 2.53
N ARG A 61 -29.89 -15.21 2.41
CA ARG A 61 -31.06 -14.93 3.25
C ARG A 61 -30.96 -15.57 4.64
N SER A 62 -30.36 -16.76 4.73
CA SER A 62 -30.31 -17.56 5.98
C SER A 62 -29.05 -17.31 6.82
N GLY A 63 -27.90 -17.06 6.21
CA GLY A 63 -26.58 -16.96 6.85
C GLY A 63 -26.20 -15.56 7.34
N TYR A 64 -27.20 -14.74 7.65
CA TYR A 64 -27.08 -13.29 7.69
C TYR A 64 -26.81 -12.74 9.11
N THR A 65 -25.83 -11.84 9.24
CA THR A 65 -25.40 -11.26 10.54
C THR A 65 -25.99 -9.86 10.83
N GLY A 66 -27.09 -9.46 10.18
CA GLY A 66 -27.74 -8.15 10.39
C GLY A 66 -29.16 -8.01 9.81
N ALA A 67 -29.65 -6.79 9.55
CA ALA A 67 -30.87 -6.57 8.76
C ALA A 67 -30.49 -6.16 7.32
N PRO A 68 -31.14 -6.69 6.26
CA PRO A 68 -30.86 -6.26 4.89
C PRO A 68 -31.19 -4.78 4.71
N SER A 69 -30.29 -4.04 4.07
CA SER A 69 -30.52 -2.62 3.78
C SER A 69 -31.16 -2.46 2.40
N SER A 70 -32.24 -1.67 2.33
CA SER A 70 -32.88 -1.35 1.05
C SER A 70 -31.99 -0.39 0.27
N VAL A 71 -31.74 -0.72 -1.00
CA VAL A 71 -31.06 0.16 -1.96
C VAL A 71 -32.05 0.49 -3.08
N ARG A 72 -31.79 1.53 -3.88
CA ARG A 72 -32.66 1.91 -5.00
C ARG A 72 -32.88 0.73 -5.96
N GLY A 73 -34.08 0.16 -5.94
CA GLY A 73 -34.48 -0.99 -6.77
C GLY A 73 -34.12 -2.37 -6.21
N GLY A 74 -33.17 -2.47 -5.28
CA GLY A 74 -32.59 -3.73 -4.81
C GLY A 74 -32.47 -3.88 -3.29
N VAL A 75 -31.67 -4.85 -2.87
CA VAL A 75 -31.38 -5.19 -1.47
C VAL A 75 -29.88 -5.46 -1.32
N ASN A 76 -29.24 -4.87 -0.33
CA ASN A 76 -27.85 -5.18 0.00
C ASN A 76 -27.79 -6.24 1.10
N PHE A 77 -26.95 -7.25 0.87
CA PHE A 77 -26.72 -8.35 1.78
C PHE A 77 -25.29 -8.31 2.32
N MET A 78 -25.10 -8.31 3.64
CA MET A 78 -23.83 -8.58 4.32
C MET A 78 -23.74 -10.04 4.74
N PHE A 79 -22.58 -10.66 4.56
CA PHE A 79 -22.36 -12.06 4.91
C PHE A 79 -20.94 -12.29 5.43
N GLU A 80 -20.74 -13.39 6.15
CA GLU A 80 -19.42 -13.90 6.48
C GLU A 80 -18.93 -14.82 5.36
N LEU A 81 -17.73 -14.59 4.82
CA LEU A 81 -17.22 -15.41 3.72
C LEU A 81 -16.81 -16.80 4.25
N PHE A 82 -16.20 -16.83 5.44
CA PHE A 82 -15.98 -18.01 6.27
C PHE A 82 -16.63 -17.77 7.64
N PRO A 83 -17.32 -18.76 8.24
CA PRO A 83 -17.58 -20.11 7.75
C PRO A 83 -18.85 -20.23 6.87
N THR A 84 -19.58 -19.13 6.64
CA THR A 84 -20.92 -19.19 6.05
C THR A 84 -20.89 -19.65 4.60
N LEU A 85 -20.19 -18.94 3.70
CA LEU A 85 -20.22 -19.28 2.26
C LEU A 85 -19.15 -20.31 1.84
N ALA A 86 -17.95 -20.21 2.40
CA ALA A 86 -16.85 -21.12 2.09
C ALA A 86 -16.55 -21.99 3.32
N ARG A 87 -16.82 -23.28 3.24
CA ARG A 87 -16.49 -24.27 4.30
C ARG A 87 -15.20 -25.06 4.01
N SER A 88 -14.65 -24.89 2.80
CA SER A 88 -13.40 -25.50 2.32
C SER A 88 -12.80 -24.60 1.22
N GLU A 89 -11.53 -24.79 0.89
CA GLU A 89 -10.90 -24.07 -0.24
C GLU A 89 -11.62 -24.33 -1.57
N SER A 90 -12.07 -25.57 -1.81
CA SER A 90 -12.87 -25.93 -3.00
C SER A 90 -14.22 -25.20 -3.10
N ALA A 91 -14.73 -24.65 -1.98
CA ALA A 91 -15.96 -23.87 -1.98
C ALA A 91 -15.72 -22.46 -2.55
N ILE A 92 -14.48 -21.96 -2.55
CA ILE A 92 -14.15 -20.63 -3.08
C ILE A 92 -14.39 -20.59 -4.60
N ASP A 93 -13.90 -21.59 -5.34
CA ASP A 93 -14.09 -21.67 -6.80
C ASP A 93 -15.57 -21.71 -7.17
N SER A 94 -16.37 -22.44 -6.39
CA SER A 94 -17.82 -22.51 -6.57
C SER A 94 -18.50 -21.15 -6.31
N ILE A 95 -18.06 -20.40 -5.31
CA ILE A 95 -18.58 -19.04 -5.05
C ILE A 95 -18.21 -18.12 -6.22
N VAL A 96 -16.98 -18.18 -6.73
CA VAL A 96 -16.54 -17.35 -7.86
C VAL A 96 -17.41 -17.62 -9.09
N GLU A 97 -17.65 -18.89 -9.44
CA GLU A 97 -18.55 -19.26 -10.55
C GLU A 97 -19.95 -18.64 -10.36
N VAL A 98 -20.52 -18.77 -9.16
CA VAL A 98 -21.86 -18.27 -8.87
C VAL A 98 -21.93 -16.74 -8.89
N LEU A 99 -20.90 -16.05 -8.40
CA LEU A 99 -20.79 -14.59 -8.49
C LEU A 99 -20.72 -14.14 -9.95
N GLU A 100 -19.97 -14.84 -10.80
CA GLU A 100 -19.88 -14.56 -12.23
C GLU A 100 -21.22 -14.75 -12.94
N ILE A 101 -21.95 -15.84 -12.65
CA ILE A 101 -23.31 -16.06 -13.16
C ILE A 101 -24.21 -14.86 -12.79
N GLY A 102 -24.22 -14.49 -11.51
CA GLY A 102 -25.03 -13.38 -11.01
C GLY A 102 -24.69 -12.03 -11.64
N ARG A 103 -23.39 -11.75 -11.88
CA ARG A 103 -22.92 -10.53 -12.56
C ARG A 103 -23.27 -10.52 -14.03
N ARG A 104 -23.07 -11.63 -14.75
CA ARG A 104 -23.38 -11.77 -16.18
C ARG A 104 -24.85 -11.50 -16.47
N PHE A 105 -25.74 -11.95 -15.60
CA PHE A 105 -27.19 -11.68 -15.70
C PHE A 105 -27.63 -10.38 -15.03
N ARG A 106 -26.69 -9.59 -14.49
CA ARG A 106 -26.96 -8.35 -13.74
C ARG A 106 -28.01 -8.54 -12.64
N ILE A 107 -28.00 -9.70 -12.00
CA ILE A 107 -28.82 -10.03 -10.84
C ILE A 107 -28.10 -9.55 -9.58
N LEU A 108 -26.79 -9.83 -9.53
CA LEU A 108 -25.88 -9.30 -8.53
C LEU A 108 -25.26 -7.99 -9.03
N GLY A 109 -25.21 -7.00 -8.14
CA GLY A 109 -24.63 -5.69 -8.37
C GLY A 109 -23.28 -5.55 -7.69
N ASN A 110 -23.12 -4.54 -6.85
CA ASN A 110 -21.89 -4.29 -6.12
C ASN A 110 -21.57 -5.44 -5.17
N PHE A 111 -20.36 -5.98 -5.33
CA PHE A 111 -19.72 -6.88 -4.39
C PHE A 111 -18.58 -6.12 -3.71
N GLY A 112 -18.44 -6.26 -2.41
CA GLY A 112 -17.40 -5.58 -1.66
C GLY A 112 -16.97 -6.33 -0.42
N LEU A 113 -15.78 -6.02 0.07
CA LEU A 113 -15.30 -6.50 1.36
C LEU A 113 -15.78 -5.56 2.47
N CYS A 114 -16.13 -6.16 3.60
CA CYS A 114 -16.48 -5.47 4.84
C CYS A 114 -15.52 -5.89 5.95
N PHE A 115 -15.09 -4.91 6.73
CA PHE A 115 -14.09 -5.02 7.79
C PHE A 115 -14.72 -4.68 9.13
N HIS A 116 -14.36 -5.43 10.17
CA HIS A 116 -14.83 -5.18 11.52
C HIS A 116 -13.86 -4.25 12.24
N LYS A 117 -14.35 -3.09 12.66
CA LYS A 117 -13.57 -2.05 13.35
C LYS A 117 -14.39 -1.50 14.52
N HIS A 118 -13.84 -1.53 15.73
CA HIS A 118 -14.48 -1.04 16.96
C HIS A 118 -15.91 -1.58 17.19
N GLY A 119 -16.14 -2.88 16.93
CA GLY A 119 -17.48 -3.47 17.13
C GLY A 119 -18.48 -3.19 16.00
N ARG A 120 -18.06 -2.55 14.89
CA ARG A 120 -18.92 -2.22 13.75
C ARG A 120 -18.32 -2.72 12.45
N LEU A 121 -19.19 -3.08 11.50
CA LEU A 121 -18.80 -3.46 10.14
C LEU A 121 -18.76 -2.22 9.25
N PHE A 122 -17.66 -2.06 8.51
CA PHE A 122 -17.47 -1.00 7.54
C PHE A 122 -17.17 -1.60 6.17
N PRO A 123 -17.84 -1.16 5.10
CA PRO A 123 -17.42 -1.52 3.75
C PRO A 123 -16.05 -0.92 3.45
N PHE A 124 -15.28 -1.57 2.56
CA PHE A 124 -13.95 -1.10 2.15
C PHE A 124 -13.92 0.38 1.74
N SER A 125 -14.98 0.86 1.05
CA SER A 125 -15.13 2.25 0.62
C SER A 125 -15.26 3.27 1.74
N GLU A 126 -15.64 2.84 2.95
CA GLU A 126 -15.76 3.70 4.14
C GLU A 126 -14.53 3.67 5.04
N LEU A 127 -13.52 2.85 4.71
CA LEU A 127 -12.24 2.89 5.40
C LEU A 127 -11.50 4.19 5.09
N SER A 128 -10.60 4.61 5.97
CA SER A 128 -9.70 5.73 5.68
C SER A 128 -8.81 5.42 4.48
N SER A 129 -8.37 6.45 3.75
CA SER A 129 -7.51 6.27 2.57
C SER A 129 -6.24 5.47 2.89
N GLY A 130 -5.63 5.71 4.05
CA GLY A 130 -4.46 4.94 4.50
C GLY A 130 -4.76 3.45 4.76
N GLU A 131 -5.93 3.13 5.35
CA GLU A 131 -6.35 1.73 5.53
C GLU A 131 -6.61 1.05 4.19
N GLN A 132 -7.31 1.73 3.29
CA GLN A 132 -7.55 1.22 1.93
C GLN A 132 -6.25 0.96 1.20
N HIS A 133 -5.26 1.86 1.33
CA HIS A 133 -3.96 1.74 0.70
C HIS A 133 -3.20 0.52 1.25
N ILE A 134 -3.06 0.38 2.57
CA ILE A 134 -2.37 -0.76 3.21
C ILE A 134 -3.03 -2.08 2.80
N LEU A 135 -4.36 -2.18 2.94
CA LEU A 135 -5.09 -3.41 2.62
C LEU A 135 -4.95 -3.79 1.16
N SER A 136 -5.03 -2.80 0.25
CA SER A 136 -4.86 -3.04 -1.18
C SER A 136 -3.47 -3.54 -1.51
N THR A 137 -2.43 -2.91 -0.95
CA THR A 137 -1.04 -3.27 -1.21
C THR A 137 -0.73 -4.67 -0.68
N VAL A 138 -1.08 -4.96 0.58
CA VAL A 138 -0.89 -6.29 1.17
C VAL A 138 -1.65 -7.36 0.40
N THR A 139 -2.91 -7.12 0.07
CA THR A 139 -3.73 -8.10 -0.69
C THR A 139 -3.12 -8.40 -2.05
N LYS A 140 -2.64 -7.37 -2.78
CA LYS A 140 -1.98 -7.55 -4.07
C LYS A 140 -0.70 -8.35 -3.96
N ILE A 141 0.12 -8.08 -2.92
CA ILE A 141 1.36 -8.81 -2.68
C ILE A 141 1.01 -10.27 -2.39
N VAL A 142 0.19 -10.55 -1.38
CA VAL A 142 -0.18 -11.92 -0.99
C VAL A 142 -0.82 -12.71 -2.13
N ALA A 143 -1.61 -12.07 -2.98
CA ALA A 143 -2.23 -12.73 -4.13
C ALA A 143 -1.26 -13.09 -5.26
N ASN A 144 -0.05 -12.52 -5.31
CA ASN A 144 0.89 -12.69 -6.42
C ASN A 144 2.27 -13.23 -6.00
N ILE A 145 2.53 -13.37 -4.70
CA ILE A 145 3.78 -13.96 -4.21
C ILE A 145 3.81 -15.47 -4.47
N GLY A 146 4.96 -15.97 -4.92
CA GLY A 146 5.20 -17.40 -5.11
C GLY A 146 6.61 -17.67 -5.64
N GLY A 147 7.24 -18.74 -5.15
CA GLY A 147 8.63 -19.06 -5.52
C GLY A 147 9.58 -17.91 -5.19
N SER A 148 10.41 -17.50 -6.17
CA SER A 148 11.26 -16.32 -6.08
C SER A 148 10.56 -15.10 -6.68
N THR A 149 10.20 -14.12 -5.85
CA THR A 149 9.41 -12.95 -6.25
C THR A 149 10.18 -11.66 -5.97
N ALA A 150 10.08 -10.67 -6.86
CA ALA A 150 10.54 -9.31 -6.61
C ALA A 150 9.32 -8.37 -6.55
N VAL A 151 9.19 -7.61 -5.45
CA VAL A 151 8.11 -6.66 -5.22
C VAL A 151 8.68 -5.25 -5.25
N PHE A 152 8.11 -4.40 -6.09
CA PHE A 152 8.46 -2.98 -6.17
C PHE A 152 7.30 -2.16 -5.63
N ILE A 153 7.58 -1.29 -4.66
CA ILE A 153 6.58 -0.43 -4.02
C ILE A 153 7.06 1.01 -4.15
N ASP A 154 6.23 1.85 -4.75
CA ASP A 154 6.50 3.27 -4.93
C ASP A 154 5.60 4.09 -3.98
N GLU A 155 6.21 5.02 -3.26
CA GLU A 155 5.59 5.92 -2.28
C GLU A 155 4.55 5.24 -1.35
N PRO A 156 4.91 4.17 -0.61
CA PRO A 156 3.96 3.50 0.29
C PRO A 156 3.40 4.42 1.39
N GLU A 157 4.08 5.52 1.69
CA GLU A 157 3.67 6.51 2.68
C GLU A 157 2.46 7.35 2.28
N VAL A 158 2.05 7.33 1.01
CA VAL A 158 0.94 8.16 0.53
C VAL A 158 -0.32 7.85 1.33
N SER A 159 -0.92 8.91 1.87
CA SER A 159 -2.11 8.87 2.73
C SER A 159 -1.92 8.15 4.09
N LEU A 160 -0.69 7.77 4.47
CA LEU A 160 -0.42 7.12 5.75
C LEU A 160 -0.10 8.13 6.86
N HIS A 161 -0.65 7.88 8.04
CA HIS A 161 -0.24 8.60 9.26
C HIS A 161 1.23 8.28 9.59
N PRO A 162 2.04 9.23 10.10
CA PRO A 162 3.46 9.00 10.42
C PRO A 162 3.74 7.74 11.27
N ALA A 163 2.90 7.48 12.27
CA ALA A 163 3.01 6.28 13.10
C ALA A 163 2.89 4.97 12.31
N TRP A 164 2.16 4.98 11.19
CA TRP A 164 2.00 3.81 10.31
C TRP A 164 3.15 3.71 9.31
N GLN A 165 3.68 4.86 8.85
CA GLN A 165 4.89 4.89 8.01
C GLN A 165 6.08 4.24 8.74
N ALA A 166 6.27 4.56 10.02
CA ALA A 166 7.29 3.92 10.85
C ALA A 166 7.11 2.40 10.90
N ARG A 167 5.88 1.91 11.12
CA ARG A 167 5.61 0.47 11.23
C ARG A 167 5.47 -0.27 9.89
N TYR A 168 5.64 0.42 8.75
CA TYR A 168 5.35 -0.14 7.44
C TYR A 168 6.26 -1.33 7.12
N VAL A 169 7.58 -1.14 7.19
CA VAL A 169 8.57 -2.19 6.85
C VAL A 169 8.44 -3.41 7.77
N PRO A 170 8.40 -3.28 9.11
CA PRO A 170 8.20 -4.43 9.99
C PRO A 170 6.91 -5.20 9.68
N SER A 171 5.80 -4.50 9.44
CA SER A 171 4.51 -5.13 9.15
C SER A 171 4.53 -5.88 7.80
N LEU A 172 5.20 -5.30 6.80
CA LEU A 172 5.37 -5.93 5.50
C LEU A 172 6.24 -7.19 5.59
N LEU A 173 7.34 -7.14 6.36
CA LEU A 173 8.20 -8.30 6.57
C LEU A 173 7.45 -9.41 7.29
N THR A 174 6.66 -9.10 8.32
CA THR A 174 5.80 -10.09 8.99
C THR A 174 4.79 -10.73 8.04
N THR A 175 4.25 -9.95 7.10
CA THR A 175 3.35 -10.47 6.06
C THR A 175 4.06 -11.44 5.11
N LEU A 176 5.38 -11.30 4.94
CA LEU A 176 6.20 -12.08 4.01
C LEU A 176 6.99 -13.20 4.69
N GLU A 177 6.80 -13.44 6.00
CA GLU A 177 7.58 -14.44 6.77
C GLU A 177 7.53 -15.84 6.14
N ASP A 178 6.39 -16.24 5.58
CA ASP A 178 6.20 -17.54 4.91
C ASP A 178 6.76 -17.59 3.46
N ASN A 179 7.30 -16.47 2.95
CA ASN A 179 7.78 -16.34 1.58
C ASN A 179 9.23 -15.80 1.54
N PRO A 180 10.22 -16.56 2.05
CA PRO A 180 11.60 -16.10 2.29
C PRO A 180 12.38 -15.75 1.01
N HIS A 181 11.90 -16.16 -0.16
CA HIS A 181 12.51 -15.85 -1.46
C HIS A 181 11.90 -14.59 -2.11
N THR A 182 11.18 -13.77 -1.34
CA THR A 182 10.64 -12.49 -1.79
C THR A 182 11.60 -11.35 -1.47
N HIS A 183 12.03 -10.61 -2.49
CA HIS A 183 12.79 -9.38 -2.33
C HIS A 183 11.89 -8.17 -2.53
N VAL A 184 11.93 -7.19 -1.62
CA VAL A 184 11.12 -5.97 -1.71
C VAL A 184 12.04 -4.76 -1.91
N VAL A 185 11.74 -3.96 -2.94
CA VAL A 185 12.37 -2.67 -3.19
C VAL A 185 11.33 -1.58 -2.99
N ILE A 186 11.62 -0.63 -2.10
CA ILE A 186 10.72 0.47 -1.75
C ILE A 186 11.38 1.80 -2.16
N ALA A 187 10.70 2.56 -3.00
CA ALA A 187 11.02 3.97 -3.25
C ALA A 187 10.16 4.83 -2.32
N THR A 188 10.79 5.75 -1.56
CA THR A 188 10.10 6.55 -0.55
C THR A 188 10.77 7.91 -0.33
N HIS A 189 9.96 8.90 0.00
CA HIS A 189 10.33 10.20 0.53
C HIS A 189 10.08 10.31 2.04
N SER A 190 9.57 9.23 2.68
CA SER A 190 9.28 9.20 4.10
C SER A 190 10.52 8.92 4.95
N HIS A 191 10.97 9.94 5.68
CA HIS A 191 11.99 9.77 6.73
C HIS A 191 11.49 8.90 7.90
N PHE A 192 10.17 8.78 8.11
CA PHE A 192 9.62 7.88 9.13
C PHE A 192 9.85 6.41 8.76
N LEU A 193 9.66 6.05 7.49
CA LEU A 193 9.92 4.69 7.01
C LEU A 193 11.41 4.36 7.17
N VAL A 194 12.30 5.27 6.76
CA VAL A 194 13.75 5.10 6.88
C VAL A 194 14.20 4.98 8.34
N SER A 195 13.62 5.78 9.25
CA SER A 195 14.00 5.79 10.67
C SER A 195 13.73 4.47 11.42
N ASP A 196 12.84 3.62 10.89
CA ASP A 196 12.48 2.33 11.49
C ASP A 196 13.13 1.14 10.74
N LEU A 197 13.98 1.40 9.74
CA LEU A 197 14.69 0.36 9.01
C LEU A 197 15.81 -0.23 9.87
N HIS A 198 15.57 -1.41 10.45
CA HIS A 198 16.59 -2.15 11.18
C HIS A 198 17.67 -2.72 10.22
N PRO A 199 18.98 -2.67 10.55
CA PRO A 199 20.05 -3.13 9.64
C PRO A 199 19.97 -4.60 9.20
N LYS A 200 19.30 -5.44 10.00
CA LYS A 200 19.04 -6.86 9.64
C LYS A 200 17.92 -7.03 8.60
N ASN A 201 17.09 -6.01 8.43
CA ASN A 201 15.85 -6.07 7.66
C ASN A 201 16.01 -5.50 6.25
N GLY A 202 17.09 -4.78 5.97
CA GLY A 202 17.36 -4.24 4.64
C GLY A 202 18.54 -3.28 4.60
N SER A 203 18.84 -2.82 3.40
CA SER A 203 19.87 -1.82 3.11
C SER A 203 19.24 -0.56 2.52
N LEU A 204 19.89 0.58 2.69
CA LEU A 204 19.43 1.85 2.15
C LEU A 204 20.28 2.26 0.93
N THR A 205 19.62 2.76 -0.10
CA THR A 205 20.27 3.34 -1.28
C THR A 205 19.71 4.74 -1.49
N ILE A 206 20.60 5.72 -1.59
CA ILE A 206 20.25 7.12 -1.85
C ILE A 206 20.25 7.35 -3.36
N ALA A 207 19.10 7.77 -3.89
CA ALA A 207 18.99 8.26 -5.25
C ALA A 207 19.37 9.75 -5.29
N LYS A 208 20.37 10.09 -6.11
CA LYS A 208 20.77 11.48 -6.36
C LYS A 208 20.27 11.91 -7.74
N SER A 209 19.49 12.99 -7.75
CA SER A 209 19.01 13.61 -8.98
C SER A 209 20.08 14.56 -9.53
N GLY A 210 20.54 14.28 -10.75
CA GLY A 210 21.53 15.07 -11.48
C GLY A 210 21.27 14.97 -12.99
N LYS A 211 22.21 15.46 -13.83
CA LYS A 211 22.11 15.30 -15.30
C LYS A 211 21.93 13.83 -15.71
N THR A 212 22.54 12.93 -14.95
CA THR A 212 22.28 11.49 -14.95
C THR A 212 21.90 11.06 -13.53
N PRO A 213 20.82 10.29 -13.35
CA PRO A 213 20.47 9.75 -12.03
C PRO A 213 21.56 8.79 -11.57
N SER A 214 21.93 8.87 -10.30
CA SER A 214 22.92 7.99 -9.68
C SER A 214 22.38 7.43 -8.36
N PHE A 215 22.83 6.24 -8.00
CA PHE A 215 22.43 5.53 -6.79
C PHE A 215 23.69 5.21 -5.98
N ALA A 216 23.66 5.52 -4.69
CA ALA A 216 24.77 5.23 -3.78
C ALA A 216 24.24 4.50 -2.55
N ALA A 217 24.90 3.40 -2.16
CA ALA A 217 24.60 2.72 -0.91
C ALA A 217 24.84 3.66 0.28
N TYR A 218 24.00 3.55 1.31
CA TYR A 218 24.16 4.28 2.55
C TYR A 218 24.44 3.30 3.70
N ASP A 219 25.66 3.38 4.24
CA ASP A 219 26.14 2.47 5.30
C ASP A 219 25.94 3.03 6.72
N GLY A 220 25.31 4.21 6.86
CA GLY A 220 25.06 4.81 8.16
C GLY A 220 23.90 4.18 8.93
N GLU A 221 23.94 4.27 10.25
CA GLU A 221 22.80 3.86 11.09
C GLU A 221 21.62 4.80 10.93
N VAL A 222 20.45 4.24 10.57
CA VAL A 222 19.17 4.96 10.46
C VAL A 222 18.15 4.57 11.53
N PHE A 223 18.24 3.33 12.03
CA PHE A 223 17.29 2.79 13.01
C PHE A 223 17.28 3.61 14.31
N GLY A 224 16.09 4.06 14.72
CA GLY A 224 15.89 4.81 15.96
C GLY A 224 16.47 6.24 15.94
N ARG A 225 16.93 6.72 14.79
CA ARG A 225 17.44 8.09 14.65
C ARG A 225 16.29 9.09 14.57
N SER A 226 16.54 10.32 15.03
CA SER A 226 15.53 11.38 15.00
C SER A 226 15.21 11.80 13.56
N PRO A 227 14.00 12.32 13.28
CA PRO A 227 13.64 12.86 11.97
C PRO A 227 14.69 13.82 11.40
N ASP A 228 15.17 14.76 12.21
CA ASP A 228 16.22 15.72 11.81
C ASP A 228 17.54 15.06 11.39
N ASN A 229 17.88 13.91 11.99
CA ASN A 229 19.09 13.17 11.63
C ASN A 229 18.93 12.53 10.25
N ILE A 230 17.79 11.88 10.02
CA ILE A 230 17.49 11.19 8.77
C ILE A 230 17.34 12.21 7.64
N LEU A 231 16.59 13.28 7.87
CA LEU A 231 16.43 14.36 6.90
C LEU A 231 17.79 14.92 6.47
N TYR A 232 18.69 15.18 7.42
CA TYR A 232 20.01 15.71 7.09
C TYR A 232 20.94 14.66 6.44
N ARG A 233 21.13 13.49 7.08
CA ARG A 233 22.15 12.52 6.67
C ARG A 233 21.75 11.65 5.47
N VAL A 234 20.46 11.42 5.27
CA VAL A 234 19.95 10.58 4.18
C VAL A 234 19.38 11.44 3.06
N PHE A 235 18.51 12.40 3.39
CA PHE A 235 17.81 13.21 2.40
C PHE A 235 18.55 14.51 2.03
N GLY A 236 19.64 14.87 2.73
CA GLY A 236 20.38 16.11 2.47
C GLY A 236 19.60 17.38 2.84
N MET A 237 18.56 17.26 3.66
CA MET A 237 17.67 18.36 4.07
C MET A 237 18.02 18.82 5.49
N GLY A 238 18.88 19.82 5.60
CA GLY A 238 19.20 20.51 6.86
C GLY A 238 18.48 21.85 6.93
N SER A 239 17.76 22.11 8.02
CA SER A 239 17.19 23.43 8.34
C SER A 239 18.00 24.13 9.42
N ALA A 240 17.88 25.46 9.50
CA ALA A 240 18.42 26.23 10.62
C ALA A 240 17.84 25.70 11.95
N GLY A 241 18.73 25.37 12.91
CA GLY A 241 18.36 24.74 14.18
C GLY A 241 18.46 23.21 14.22
N ASN A 242 18.85 22.56 13.10
CA ASN A 242 19.18 21.13 13.11
C ASN A 242 20.50 20.92 13.88
N ARG A 243 20.42 20.29 15.06
CA ARG A 243 21.60 20.03 15.93
C ARG A 243 22.70 19.21 15.26
N TYR A 244 22.37 18.39 14.26
CA TYR A 244 23.38 17.61 13.52
C TYR A 244 24.15 18.49 12.54
N VAL A 245 23.50 19.49 11.95
CA VAL A 245 24.17 20.53 11.14
C VAL A 245 25.10 21.34 12.02
N GLU A 246 24.63 21.79 13.19
CA GLU A 246 25.45 22.55 14.16
C GLU A 246 26.66 21.73 14.65
N HIS A 247 26.46 20.44 14.90
CA HIS A 247 27.53 19.52 15.29
C HIS A 247 28.58 19.34 14.19
N ASP A 248 28.16 19.10 12.94
CA ASP A 248 29.06 18.98 11.79
C ASP A 248 29.85 20.27 11.55
N LEU A 249 29.19 21.44 11.65
CA LEU A 249 29.86 22.74 11.59
C LEU A 249 30.92 22.90 12.68
N LYS A 250 30.58 22.52 13.92
CA LYS A 250 31.52 22.59 15.04
C LYS A 250 32.75 21.69 14.80
N LEU A 251 32.54 20.45 14.36
CA LEU A 251 33.65 19.53 14.06
C LEU A 251 34.52 20.06 12.93
N ALA A 252 33.92 20.53 11.84
CA ALA A 252 34.67 21.10 10.72
C ALA A 252 35.51 22.30 11.15
N LEU A 253 34.95 23.23 11.92
CA LEU A 253 35.67 24.39 12.44
C LEU A 253 36.80 23.99 13.40
N GLN A 254 36.60 22.96 14.24
CA GLN A 254 37.66 22.44 15.12
C GLN A 254 38.82 21.82 14.33
N MET A 255 38.50 21.08 13.26
CA MET A 255 39.52 20.48 12.38
C MET A 255 40.32 21.55 11.63
N ILE A 256 39.66 22.56 11.06
CA ILE A 256 40.32 23.64 10.30
C ILE A 256 41.15 24.55 11.22
N SER A 257 40.63 24.86 12.40
CA SER A 257 41.33 25.71 13.39
C SER A 257 42.50 25.00 14.08
N GLY A 258 42.68 23.69 13.87
CA GLY A 258 43.72 22.89 14.51
C GLY A 258 43.48 22.62 16.00
N THR A 259 42.23 22.79 16.48
CA THR A 259 41.86 22.56 17.89
C THR A 259 41.33 21.15 18.16
N GLY A 260 41.12 20.33 17.11
CA GLY A 260 40.70 18.93 17.21
C GLY A 260 41.60 17.98 16.41
N GLU A 261 41.37 16.67 16.57
CA GLU A 261 42.03 15.65 15.75
C GLU A 261 41.61 15.79 14.28
N LEU A 262 42.61 15.79 13.39
CA LEU A 262 42.38 15.93 11.97
C LEU A 262 42.00 14.58 11.35
N ASN A 263 40.80 14.51 10.78
CA ASN A 263 40.39 13.41 9.91
C ASN A 263 39.92 13.99 8.57
N GLU A 264 40.80 13.96 7.57
CA GLU A 264 40.54 14.55 6.25
C GLU A 264 39.36 13.88 5.53
N GLN A 265 39.19 12.58 5.70
CA GLN A 265 38.05 11.85 5.12
C GLN A 265 36.73 12.31 5.75
N ALA A 266 36.69 12.39 7.08
CA ALA A 266 35.51 12.89 7.79
C ALA A 266 35.19 14.36 7.43
N LEU A 267 36.23 15.20 7.23
CA LEU A 267 36.05 16.59 6.82
C LEU A 267 35.45 16.70 5.41
N ARG A 268 35.89 15.84 4.47
CA ARG A 268 35.30 15.75 3.12
C ARG A 268 33.82 15.33 3.19
N GLU A 269 33.51 14.33 4.00
CA GLU A 269 32.13 13.86 4.17
C GLU A 269 31.23 14.94 4.83
N ILE A 270 31.75 15.70 5.80
CA ILE A 270 31.04 16.84 6.39
C ILE A 270 30.80 17.92 5.33
N TYR A 271 31.82 18.27 4.55
CA TYR A 271 31.72 19.25 3.48
C TYR A 271 30.63 18.87 2.47
N GLU A 272 30.63 17.62 2.00
CA GLU A 272 29.62 17.13 1.05
C GLU A 272 28.20 17.15 1.62
N ARG A 273 28.02 16.93 2.94
CA ARG A 273 26.71 17.01 3.59
C ARG A 273 26.23 18.44 3.80
N LEU A 274 27.13 19.38 4.06
CA LEU A 274 26.81 20.79 4.26
C LEU A 274 26.61 21.55 2.94
N LEU A 275 27.25 21.10 1.86
CA LEU A 275 27.20 21.77 0.55
C LEU A 275 25.77 22.00 0.02
N PRO A 276 24.82 21.03 0.08
CA PRO A 276 23.44 21.25 -0.33
C PRO A 276 22.69 22.32 0.49
N LEU A 277 23.18 22.65 1.69
CA LEU A 277 22.58 23.65 2.56
C LEU A 277 23.05 25.07 2.24
N ALA A 278 24.03 25.21 1.34
CA ALA A 278 24.52 26.51 0.89
C ALA A 278 23.41 27.25 0.12
N ALA A 279 22.84 28.27 0.76
CA ALA A 279 21.85 29.15 0.15
C ALA A 279 22.40 30.58 0.03
N PRO A 280 21.99 31.38 -0.98
CA PRO A 280 22.51 32.73 -1.20
C PRO A 280 22.31 33.68 0.00
N ASP A 281 21.31 33.40 0.83
CA ASP A 281 20.96 34.14 2.04
C ASP A 281 21.73 33.69 3.29
N ASN A 282 22.56 32.63 3.20
CA ASN A 282 23.39 32.13 4.29
C ASN A 282 24.89 32.35 4.02
N LEU A 283 25.31 33.62 4.03
CA LEU A 283 26.69 34.04 3.79
C LEU A 283 27.70 33.38 4.74
N ALA A 284 27.33 33.21 6.03
CA ALA A 284 28.20 32.59 7.02
C ALA A 284 28.52 31.13 6.68
N LEU A 285 27.52 30.35 6.27
CA LEU A 285 27.74 28.97 5.83
C LEU A 285 28.60 28.92 4.56
N ALA A 286 28.39 29.85 3.62
CA ALA A 286 29.18 29.94 2.40
C ALA A 286 30.67 30.22 2.69
N GLU A 287 30.98 31.11 3.63
CA GLU A 287 32.35 31.39 4.08
C GLU A 287 33.00 30.17 4.75
N ILE A 288 32.26 29.46 5.60
CA ILE A 288 32.75 28.24 6.25
C ILE A 288 33.04 27.15 5.21
N LEU A 289 32.12 26.93 4.26
CA LEU A 289 32.32 25.96 3.18
C LEU A 289 33.53 26.32 2.31
N SER A 290 33.72 27.59 1.97
CA SER A 290 34.90 28.08 1.25
C SER A 290 36.20 27.80 2.02
N SER A 291 36.17 28.02 3.35
CA SER A 291 37.31 27.74 4.23
C SER A 291 37.64 26.25 4.29
N ILE A 292 36.62 25.38 4.37
CA ILE A 292 36.80 23.91 4.32
C ILE A 292 37.41 23.50 2.97
N ALA A 293 36.87 24.00 1.86
CA ALA A 293 37.36 23.68 0.52
C ALA A 293 38.83 24.09 0.34
N THR A 294 39.17 25.33 0.71
CA THR A 294 40.54 25.85 0.64
C THR A 294 41.51 25.00 1.49
N TYR A 295 41.07 24.57 2.67
CA TYR A 295 41.87 23.72 3.55
C TYR A 295 42.14 22.34 2.92
N LEU A 296 41.12 21.72 2.32
CA LEU A 296 41.23 20.43 1.64
C LEU A 296 42.11 20.51 0.38
N GLU A 297 42.05 21.60 -0.38
CA GLU A 297 42.87 21.82 -1.58
C GLU A 297 44.35 22.04 -1.26
N ASN A 298 44.65 22.91 -0.27
CA ASN A 298 46.03 23.21 0.12
C ASN A 298 46.79 21.97 0.63
N ARG A 299 46.09 21.00 1.22
CA ARG A 299 46.65 19.73 1.70
C ARG A 299 46.80 18.68 0.59
N GLY A 300 45.84 18.60 -0.33
CA GLY A 300 45.94 17.73 -1.50
C GLY A 300 47.14 18.07 -2.38
N ASN A 301 47.52 19.35 -2.45
CA ASN A 301 48.72 19.81 -3.15
C ASN A 301 50.03 19.61 -2.38
N ALA A 302 49.98 19.35 -1.06
CA ALA A 302 51.16 19.11 -0.23
C ALA A 302 51.57 17.63 -0.15
N GLN A 303 50.73 16.72 -0.63
CA GLN A 303 50.99 15.27 -0.68
C GLN A 303 51.41 14.75 -2.07
N ASN A 304 51.41 15.61 -3.10
CA ASN A 304 51.97 15.35 -4.44
C ASN A 304 53.34 16.01 -4.59
#